data_AF-A0A7R9UTF8-F1
#
_entry.id   AF-A0A7R9UTF8-F1
#
_cell.length_a   1.000
_cell.length_b   1.000
_cell.length_c   1.000
_cell.angle_alpha   90.00
_cell.angle_beta   90.00
_cell.angle_gamma   90.00
#
_symmetry.space_group_name_H-M   'P 1'
#
loop_
_entity.id
_entity.type
_entity.pdbx_description
1 polymer ?
#
loop_
_entity_poly.entity_id
_entity_poly.type
_entity_poly.pdbx_seq_one_letter_code
_entity_poly.pdbx_strand_id
1 'polypeptide(L)'
;SEGEHRRITRSGGRVAPMHVPGHGFVGPARVWDRSQRFGLATSRAFGDTTHSVANGGQVIAEPDVTVHRLTKHDRYVILGTDGVWDQLSSHEAVTMAAKHGADLKAASAAIAREAKRRWELSGPIRDDITAVVMRIEPSVPTGA
;
A
#
# COMPACT_ATOMS: atom_id res chain seq x y z
N SER A 1 -10.92 -0.68 -1.44
CA SER A 1 -11.94 -0.09 -0.54
C SER A 1 -13.33 -0.38 -1.10
N GLU A 2 -14.40 -0.19 -0.31
CA GLU A 2 -15.76 -0.31 -0.84
C GLU A 2 -16.06 0.68 -1.96
N GLY A 3 -15.52 1.90 -1.87
CA GLY A 3 -15.66 2.92 -2.91
C GLY A 3 -15.08 2.45 -4.25
N GLU A 4 -13.85 1.94 -4.24
CA GLU A 4 -13.21 1.39 -5.45
C GLU A 4 -13.96 0.17 -5.99
N HIS A 5 -14.41 -0.73 -5.11
CA HIS A 5 -15.20 -1.89 -5.51
C HIS A 5 -16.50 -1.46 -6.22
N ARG A 6 -17.22 -0.48 -5.66
CA ARG A 6 -18.45 0.07 -6.27
C ARG A 6 -18.15 0.78 -7.59
N ARG A 7 -17.07 1.57 -7.67
CA ARG A 7 -16.66 2.27 -8.90
C ARG A 7 -16.43 1.27 -10.04
N ILE A 8 -15.68 0.21 -9.78
CA ILE A 8 -15.34 -0.80 -10.79
C ILE A 8 -16.58 -1.59 -11.23
N THR A 9 -17.38 -2.07 -10.28
CA THR A 9 -18.55 -2.92 -10.59
C THR A 9 -19.66 -2.16 -11.30
N ARG A 10 -19.91 -0.88 -10.96
CA ARG A 10 -20.87 -0.02 -11.69
C ARG A 10 -20.48 0.23 -13.14
N SER A 11 -19.18 0.21 -13.44
CA SER A 11 -18.67 0.34 -14.80
C SER A 11 -18.58 -1.01 -15.53
N GLY A 12 -19.13 -2.08 -14.96
CA GLY A 12 -19.14 -3.43 -15.56
C GLY A 12 -17.82 -4.21 -15.39
N GLY A 13 -16.88 -3.71 -14.58
CA GLY A 13 -15.66 -4.45 -14.25
C GLY A 13 -15.89 -5.53 -13.19
N ARG A 14 -14.97 -6.49 -13.10
CA ARG A 14 -15.03 -7.57 -12.11
C ARG A 14 -13.95 -7.41 -11.05
N VAL A 15 -14.36 -7.53 -9.79
CA VAL A 15 -13.48 -7.61 -8.62
C VAL A 15 -13.78 -8.90 -7.87
N ALA A 16 -12.85 -9.85 -7.90
CA ALA A 16 -13.02 -11.16 -7.26
C ALA A 16 -11.67 -11.81 -6.95
N PRO A 17 -11.58 -12.72 -5.95
CA PRO A 17 -10.43 -13.61 -5.81
C PRO A 17 -10.23 -14.51 -7.03
N MET A 18 -9.07 -15.17 -7.10
CA MET A 18 -8.81 -16.18 -8.13
C MET A 18 -9.73 -17.38 -7.91
N HIS A 19 -10.41 -17.82 -8.96
CA HIS A 19 -11.19 -19.06 -8.93
C HIS A 19 -10.35 -20.22 -9.43
N VAL A 20 -10.03 -21.17 -8.56
CA VAL A 20 -9.26 -22.37 -8.87
C VAL A 20 -10.21 -23.56 -8.92
N PRO A 21 -10.28 -24.30 -10.04
CA PRO A 21 -11.10 -25.50 -10.15
C PRO A 21 -10.86 -26.47 -8.99
N GLY A 22 -11.94 -26.93 -8.35
CA GLY A 22 -11.90 -27.83 -7.19
C GLY A 22 -11.53 -27.18 -5.85
N HIS A 23 -11.03 -25.93 -5.84
CA HIS A 23 -10.60 -25.23 -4.63
C HIS A 23 -11.40 -23.94 -4.36
N GLY A 24 -12.24 -23.50 -5.31
CA GLY A 24 -13.08 -22.33 -5.17
C GLY A 24 -12.30 -21.02 -5.26
N PHE A 25 -12.71 -20.01 -4.50
CA PHE A 25 -12.07 -18.69 -4.48
C PHE A 25 -10.89 -18.66 -3.51
N VAL A 26 -9.70 -18.34 -4.02
CA VAL A 26 -8.46 -18.31 -3.26
C VAL A 26 -7.76 -16.95 -3.36
N GLY A 27 -7.17 -16.54 -2.24
CA GLY A 27 -6.38 -15.30 -2.14
C GLY A 27 -7.21 -14.02 -2.09
N PRO A 28 -6.54 -12.85 -2.14
CA PRO A 28 -7.21 -11.55 -2.11
C PRO A 28 -7.96 -11.28 -3.41
N ALA A 29 -8.93 -10.36 -3.34
CA ALA A 29 -9.67 -9.91 -4.51
C ALA A 29 -8.75 -9.16 -5.48
N ARG A 30 -8.98 -9.38 -6.78
CA ARG A 30 -8.24 -8.77 -7.88
C ARG A 30 -9.20 -8.09 -8.85
N VAL A 31 -8.73 -7.04 -9.52
CA VAL A 31 -9.40 -6.42 -10.67
C VAL A 31 -9.03 -7.21 -11.91
N TRP A 32 -10.02 -7.83 -12.54
CA TRP A 32 -9.80 -8.67 -13.72
C TRP A 32 -9.86 -7.85 -14.99
N ASP A 33 -8.92 -8.11 -15.91
CA ASP A 33 -8.92 -7.54 -17.25
C ASP A 33 -10.16 -7.98 -18.06
N ARG A 34 -10.38 -7.36 -19.22
CA ARG A 34 -11.53 -7.71 -20.08
C ARG A 34 -11.53 -9.18 -20.50
N SER A 35 -10.35 -9.79 -20.69
CA SER A 35 -10.25 -11.21 -21.05
C SER A 35 -10.51 -12.16 -19.87
N GLN A 36 -10.60 -11.63 -18.64
CA GLN A 36 -10.80 -12.40 -17.41
C GLN A 36 -9.68 -13.40 -17.13
N ARG A 37 -8.48 -13.16 -17.70
CA ARG A 37 -7.30 -14.01 -17.54
C ARG A 37 -6.29 -13.43 -16.58
N PHE A 38 -6.19 -12.11 -16.48
CA PHE A 38 -5.17 -11.44 -15.69
C PHE A 38 -5.81 -10.59 -14.60
N GLY A 39 -5.49 -10.90 -13.34
CA GLY A 39 -6.01 -10.19 -12.17
C GLY A 39 -4.97 -9.29 -11.52
N LEU A 40 -5.22 -7.99 -11.48
CA LEU A 40 -4.38 -7.00 -10.80
C LEU A 40 -4.81 -6.85 -9.33
N ALA A 41 -3.84 -6.77 -8.40
CA ALA A 41 -4.12 -6.64 -6.97
C ALA A 41 -4.59 -5.23 -6.56
N THR A 42 -4.31 -4.22 -7.39
CA THR A 42 -4.69 -2.83 -7.17
C THR A 42 -5.80 -2.39 -8.13
N SER A 43 -6.54 -1.36 -7.72
CA SER A 43 -7.60 -0.74 -8.53
C SER A 43 -7.17 0.57 -9.19
N ARG A 44 -5.99 1.06 -8.80
CA ARG A 44 -5.34 2.24 -9.35
C ARG A 44 -3.86 1.96 -9.49
N ALA A 45 -3.32 2.27 -10.67
CA ALA A 45 -1.92 2.05 -11.00
C ALA A 45 -1.53 2.92 -12.20
N PHE A 46 -0.25 3.27 -12.28
CA PHE A 46 0.33 3.75 -13.53
C PHE A 46 0.64 2.55 -14.43
N GLY A 47 0.41 2.69 -15.74
CA GLY A 47 0.65 1.61 -16.68
C GLY A 47 -0.53 0.62 -16.76
N ASP A 48 -0.23 -0.68 -16.67
CA ASP A 48 -1.20 -1.80 -16.76
C ASP A 48 -2.25 -1.60 -17.86
N THR A 49 -1.79 -1.31 -19.08
CA THR A 49 -2.65 -0.86 -20.18
C THR A 49 -3.76 -1.85 -20.50
N THR A 50 -3.56 -3.16 -20.31
CA THR A 50 -4.59 -4.19 -20.49
C THR A 50 -5.77 -4.06 -19.52
N HIS A 51 -5.55 -3.42 -18.37
CA HIS A 51 -6.55 -3.19 -17.32
C HIS A 51 -7.09 -1.76 -17.33
N SER A 52 -6.58 -0.90 -18.21
CA SER A 52 -6.99 0.49 -18.30
C SER A 52 -8.40 0.64 -18.85
N VAL A 53 -9.06 1.74 -18.50
CA VAL A 53 -10.40 2.10 -19.00
C VAL A 53 -10.43 2.14 -20.54
N ALA A 54 -9.36 2.62 -21.18
CA ALA A 54 -9.26 2.68 -22.64
C ALA A 54 -9.32 1.30 -23.32
N ASN A 55 -8.88 0.25 -22.63
CA ASN A 55 -8.92 -1.13 -23.14
C ASN A 55 -10.08 -1.95 -22.54
N GLY A 56 -11.06 -1.28 -21.93
CA GLY A 56 -12.26 -1.90 -21.36
C GLY A 56 -12.02 -2.56 -19.99
N GLY A 57 -10.91 -2.26 -19.32
CA GLY A 57 -10.72 -2.52 -17.90
C GLY A 57 -11.25 -1.35 -17.04
N GLN A 58 -10.89 -1.32 -15.76
CA GLN A 58 -11.39 -0.31 -14.81
C GLN A 58 -10.31 0.23 -13.86
N VAL A 59 -9.04 -0.06 -14.16
CA VAL A 59 -7.89 0.49 -13.45
C VAL A 59 -7.60 1.90 -13.98
N ILE A 60 -7.39 2.82 -13.06
CA ILE A 60 -7.21 4.25 -13.33
C ILE A 60 -5.88 4.72 -12.72
N ALA A 61 -5.29 5.80 -13.25
CA ALA A 61 -4.01 6.32 -12.76
C ALA A 61 -4.17 7.48 -11.78
N GLU A 62 -5.39 8.02 -11.67
CA GLU A 62 -5.73 9.17 -10.85
C GLU A 62 -5.55 8.85 -9.35
N PRO A 63 -4.64 9.54 -8.65
CA PRO A 63 -4.39 9.28 -7.24
C PRO A 63 -5.51 9.82 -6.36
N ASP A 64 -5.64 9.27 -5.15
CA ASP A 64 -6.34 9.97 -4.06
C ASP A 64 -5.40 11.01 -3.46
N VAL A 65 -5.84 12.28 -3.44
CA VAL A 65 -5.05 13.39 -2.91
C VAL A 65 -5.66 13.86 -1.60
N THR A 66 -4.85 13.86 -0.54
CA THR A 66 -5.21 14.41 0.77
C THR A 66 -4.20 15.47 1.20
N VAL A 67 -4.67 16.44 2.00
CA VAL A 67 -3.84 17.53 2.52
C VAL A 67 -3.94 17.51 4.03
N HIS A 68 -2.80 17.41 4.71
CA HIS A 68 -2.70 17.49 6.17
C HIS A 68 -1.89 18.72 6.56
N ARG A 69 -2.44 19.58 7.41
CA ARG A 69 -1.70 20.71 7.96
C ARG A 69 -0.86 20.21 9.13
N LEU A 70 0.46 20.28 8.97
CA LEU A 70 1.40 19.89 10.01
C LEU A 70 1.15 20.67 11.31
N THR A 71 1.22 19.93 12.42
CA THR A 71 1.10 20.43 13.77
C THR A 71 2.35 20.08 14.57
N LYS A 72 2.51 20.70 15.76
CA LYS A 72 3.58 20.35 16.69
C LYS A 72 3.56 18.89 17.18
N HIS A 73 2.46 18.16 16.95
CA HIS A 73 2.30 16.77 17.36
C HIS A 73 2.75 15.78 16.28
N ASP A 74 2.96 16.25 15.04
CA ASP A 74 3.41 15.42 13.94
C ASP A 74 4.94 15.27 14.01
N ARG A 75 5.41 14.02 14.15
CA ARG A 75 6.85 13.72 14.33
C ARG A 75 7.46 12.99 13.15
N TYR A 76 6.71 12.10 12.51
CA TYR A 76 7.22 11.25 11.44
C TYR A 76 6.18 11.07 10.34
N VAL A 77 6.67 10.98 9.11
CA VAL A 77 5.96 10.35 7.99
C VAL A 77 6.70 9.07 7.64
N ILE A 78 5.97 7.97 7.56
CA ILE A 78 6.51 6.68 7.13
C ILE A 78 5.77 6.25 5.88
N LEU A 79 6.51 6.08 4.80
CA LEU A 79 6.01 5.51 3.56
C LEU A 79 6.54 4.08 3.43
N GLY A 80 5.71 3.16 2.98
CA GLY A 80 6.10 1.77 2.78
C GLY A 80 5.24 1.09 1.73
N THR A 81 5.79 0.05 1.09
CA THR A 81 5.03 -0.88 0.24
C THR A 81 4.14 -1.78 1.09
N ASP A 82 3.22 -2.52 0.45
CA ASP A 82 2.44 -3.60 1.07
C ASP A 82 3.34 -4.64 1.76
N GLY A 83 4.53 -4.91 1.23
CA GLY A 83 5.55 -5.71 1.90
C GLY A 83 5.91 -5.25 3.33
N VAL A 84 5.68 -3.98 3.68
CA VAL A 84 5.75 -3.48 5.08
C VAL A 84 4.40 -3.63 5.78
N TRP A 85 3.34 -3.10 5.18
CA TRP A 85 2.05 -2.91 5.86
C TRP A 85 1.22 -4.17 6.04
N ASP A 86 1.50 -5.21 5.25
CA ASP A 86 0.90 -6.54 5.44
C ASP A 86 1.44 -7.25 6.69
N GLN A 87 2.60 -6.82 7.21
CA GLN A 87 3.27 -7.43 8.36
C GLN A 87 3.34 -6.54 9.59
N LEU A 88 3.26 -5.22 9.42
CA LEU A 88 3.40 -4.22 10.47
C LEU A 88 2.23 -3.25 10.49
N SER A 89 1.72 -2.97 11.69
CA SER A 89 0.82 -1.86 11.89
C SER A 89 1.55 -0.51 11.84
N SER A 90 0.81 0.56 11.54
CA SER A 90 1.33 1.93 11.60
C SER A 90 1.88 2.30 12.98
N HIS A 91 1.25 1.81 14.05
CA HIS A 91 1.71 2.05 15.42
C HIS A 91 3.07 1.38 15.72
N GLU A 92 3.27 0.14 15.28
CA GLU A 92 4.55 -0.56 15.41
C GLU A 92 5.65 0.18 14.64
N ALA A 93 5.38 0.56 13.38
CA ALA A 93 6.34 1.28 12.55
C ALA A 93 6.77 2.63 13.18
N VAL A 94 5.81 3.42 13.69
CA VAL A 94 6.12 4.68 14.38
C VAL A 94 6.88 4.44 15.69
N THR A 95 6.53 3.41 16.45
CA THR A 95 7.24 3.05 17.68
C THR A 95 8.69 2.67 17.39
N MET A 96 8.93 1.92 16.32
CA MET A 96 10.27 1.57 15.88
C MET A 96 11.05 2.81 15.42
N ALA A 97 10.44 3.68 14.60
CA ALA A 97 11.09 4.91 14.18
C ALA A 97 11.49 5.80 15.37
N ALA A 98 10.60 5.93 16.36
CA ALA A 98 10.86 6.70 17.57
C ALA A 98 12.05 6.17 18.40
N LYS A 99 12.26 4.84 18.44
CA LYS A 99 13.42 4.22 19.13
C LYS A 99 14.76 4.62 18.52
N HIS A 100 14.79 4.95 17.24
CA HIS A 100 16.00 5.36 16.52
C HIS A 100 16.18 6.89 16.44
N GLY A 101 15.21 7.67 16.95
CA GLY A 101 15.34 9.12 17.12
C GLY A 101 15.66 9.86 15.82
N ALA A 102 16.86 10.43 15.74
CA ALA A 102 17.36 11.18 14.58
C ALA A 102 18.02 10.30 13.50
N ASP A 103 18.32 9.04 13.80
CA ASP A 103 18.91 8.12 12.82
C ASP A 103 17.81 7.48 11.94
N LEU A 104 17.39 8.25 10.93
CA LEU A 104 16.31 7.86 10.02
C LEU A 104 16.67 6.66 9.14
N LYS A 105 17.97 6.46 8.85
CA LYS A 105 18.45 5.31 8.09
C LYS A 105 18.37 4.04 8.93
N ALA A 106 18.75 4.11 10.21
CA ALA A 106 18.56 2.99 11.12
C ALA A 106 17.08 2.69 11.35
N ALA A 107 16.23 3.73 11.47
CA ALA A 107 14.79 3.59 11.59
C ALA A 107 14.16 2.85 10.40
N SER A 108 14.42 3.30 9.17
CA SER A 108 13.88 2.65 7.97
C SER A 108 14.40 1.22 7.81
N ALA A 109 15.69 0.98 8.08
CA ALA A 109 16.27 -0.34 8.05
C ALA A 109 15.69 -1.26 9.13
N ALA A 110 15.37 -0.75 10.32
CA ALA A 110 14.73 -1.52 11.38
C ALA A 110 13.33 -1.98 10.96
N ILE A 111 12.52 -1.08 10.40
CA ILE A 111 11.17 -1.39 9.89
C ILE A 111 11.26 -2.45 8.80
N ALA A 112 12.12 -2.27 7.80
CA ALA A 112 12.27 -3.23 6.70
C ALA A 112 12.76 -4.61 7.19
N ARG A 113 13.70 -4.65 8.14
CA ARG A 113 14.19 -5.91 8.72
C ARG A 113 13.11 -6.64 9.51
N GLU A 114 12.30 -5.93 10.29
CA GLU A 114 11.23 -6.56 11.06
C GLU A 114 10.12 -7.07 10.15
N ALA A 115 9.72 -6.31 9.12
CA ALA A 115 8.79 -6.80 8.11
C ALA A 115 9.33 -8.06 7.41
N LYS A 116 10.60 -8.06 7.01
CA LYS A 116 11.27 -9.23 6.41
C LYS A 116 11.20 -10.45 7.34
N ARG A 117 11.54 -10.27 8.62
CA ARG A 117 11.50 -11.34 9.62
C ARG A 117 10.10 -11.93 9.78
N ARG A 118 9.05 -11.09 9.76
CA ARG A 118 7.66 -11.57 9.88
C ARG A 118 7.17 -12.30 8.63
N TRP A 119 7.57 -11.86 7.44
CA TRP A 119 7.32 -12.63 6.22
C TRP A 119 7.98 -14.01 6.28
N GLU A 120 9.25 -14.10 6.69
CA GLU A 120 9.97 -15.37 6.83
C GLU A 120 9.30 -16.34 7.83
N LEU A 121 8.59 -15.81 8.84
CA LEU A 121 7.79 -16.60 9.77
C LEU A 121 6.39 -16.95 9.26
N SER A 122 5.86 -16.17 8.33
CA SER A 122 4.49 -16.34 7.80
C SER A 122 4.42 -17.37 6.69
N GLY A 123 5.55 -17.70 6.05
CA GLY A 123 5.60 -18.76 5.05
C GLY A 123 6.75 -18.59 4.06
N PRO A 124 6.75 -19.39 2.97
CA PRO A 124 7.84 -19.38 1.99
C PRO A 124 7.81 -18.18 1.03
N ILE A 125 6.71 -17.42 1.02
CA ILE A 125 6.52 -16.28 0.12
C ILE A 125 6.81 -14.99 0.88
N ARG A 126 7.56 -14.10 0.25
CA ARG A 126 7.90 -12.76 0.74
C ARG A 126 7.74 -11.77 -0.40
N ASP A 127 7.17 -10.61 -0.10
CA ASP A 127 7.12 -9.50 -1.04
C ASP A 127 8.43 -8.68 -1.05
N ASP A 128 8.53 -7.72 -1.97
CA ASP A 128 9.55 -6.67 -1.90
C ASP A 128 9.19 -5.65 -0.81
N ILE A 129 10.20 -5.28 -0.02
CA ILE A 129 10.01 -4.48 1.19
C ILE A 129 10.78 -3.18 1.04
N THR A 130 10.06 -2.07 0.90
CA THR A 130 10.63 -0.73 0.90
C THR A 130 10.00 0.10 2.01
N ALA A 131 10.83 0.78 2.79
CA ALA A 131 10.41 1.71 3.83
C ALA A 131 11.20 3.02 3.74
N VAL A 132 10.50 4.15 3.83
CA VAL A 132 11.08 5.49 3.91
C VAL A 132 10.57 6.14 5.18
N VAL A 133 11.49 6.64 6.01
CA VAL A 133 11.17 7.36 7.24
C VAL A 133 11.65 8.79 7.13
N MET A 134 10.72 9.72 7.29
CA MET A 134 10.97 11.15 7.32
C MET A 134 10.63 11.68 8.72
N ARG A 135 11.53 12.47 9.31
CA ARG A 135 11.19 13.27 10.49
C ARG A 135 10.55 14.57 10.04
N ILE A 136 9.45 14.93 10.68
CA ILE A 136 8.85 16.25 10.53
C ILE A 136 9.43 17.15 11.61
N GLU A 137 9.92 18.31 11.20
CA GLU A 137 10.27 19.40 12.09
C GLU A 137 9.26 20.53 11.87
N PRO A 138 8.27 20.69 12.76
CA PRO A 138 7.31 21.77 12.65
C PRO A 138 8.06 23.09 12.75
N SER A 139 8.05 23.91 11.68
CA SER A 139 8.49 25.28 11.79
C SER A 139 7.55 26.01 12.74
N VAL A 140 8.08 26.55 13.83
CA VAL A 140 7.37 27.59 14.58
C VAL A 140 7.37 28.81 13.66
N PRO A 141 6.20 29.38 13.30
CA PRO A 141 6.19 30.66 12.62
C PRO A 141 6.87 31.66 13.55
N THR A 142 8.06 32.11 13.19
CA THR A 142 8.67 33.29 13.80
C THR A 142 7.71 34.44 13.50
N GLY A 143 7.04 34.96 14.53
CA GLY A 143 6.10 36.05 14.39
C GLY A 143 6.74 37.25 13.69
N ALA A 144 6.00 37.85 12.76
CA ALA A 144 6.21 39.22 12.31
C ALA A 144 5.37 40.16 13.19
#